data_AF-A0A9N7YCG8-F1
#
_entry.id   AF-A0A9N7YCG8-F1
#
_cell.length_a   1.000
_cell.length_b   1.000
_cell.length_c   1.000
_cell.angle_alpha   90.00
_cell.angle_beta   90.00
_cell.angle_gamma   90.00
#
_symmetry.space_group_name_H-M   'P 1'
#
loop_
_entity.id
_entity.type
_entity.pdbx_description
1 polymer ?
#
loop_
_entity_poly.entity_id
_entity_poly.type
_entity_poly.pdbx_seq_one_letter_code
_entity_poly.pdbx_strand_id
1 'polypeptide(L)'
;MLTKTAVEPVAFRVPRVKKEFFQDDVFPDTAECWKPALTASAWLSGSNGKHNKISLKPKDMTPVSEAPKEAPVRKYMPSSFYLEEKTDEQKKDELLSAMVAKLGNMDDPLPQESFEGVDEDEWDDY
;
A
#
# COMPACT_ATOMS: atom_id res chain seq x y z
N MET A 1 -39.60 12.50 11.67
CA MET A 1 -40.75 13.24 12.22
C MET A 1 -40.81 14.58 11.51
N LEU A 2 -41.97 15.04 11.05
CA LEU A 2 -42.13 16.36 10.42
C LEU A 2 -43.13 17.16 11.26
N THR A 3 -42.67 18.21 11.93
CA THR A 3 -43.52 19.09 12.75
C THR A 3 -43.93 20.31 11.91
N LYS A 4 -45.18 20.78 12.05
CA LYS A 4 -45.72 21.89 11.24
C LYS A 4 -45.14 23.27 11.60
N THR A 5 -44.34 23.35 12.65
CA THR A 5 -43.91 24.59 13.29
C THR A 5 -42.39 24.70 13.46
N ALA A 6 -41.63 23.66 13.11
CA ALA A 6 -40.18 23.69 13.24
C ALA A 6 -39.50 23.07 12.01
N VAL A 7 -38.36 23.65 11.65
CA VAL A 7 -37.46 23.13 10.62
C VAL A 7 -36.27 22.52 11.33
N GLU A 8 -36.15 21.20 11.26
CA GLU A 8 -35.01 20.47 11.81
C GLU A 8 -33.98 20.21 10.70
N PRO A 9 -32.77 20.78 10.77
CA PRO A 9 -31.76 20.54 9.75
C PRO A 9 -31.19 19.14 9.89
N VAL A 10 -31.23 18.37 8.80
CA VAL A 10 -30.58 17.05 8.70
C VAL A 10 -29.28 17.21 7.94
N ALA A 11 -28.15 16.88 8.59
CA ALA A 11 -26.83 16.98 7.98
C ALA A 11 -26.30 15.60 7.60
N PHE A 12 -25.85 15.46 6.35
CA PHE A 12 -25.10 14.30 5.88
C PHE A 12 -23.61 14.61 5.99
N ARG A 13 -22.86 13.71 6.63
CA ARG A 13 -21.42 13.88 6.85
C ARG A 13 -20.68 12.66 6.35
N VAL A 14 -19.62 12.89 5.57
CA VAL A 14 -18.70 11.82 5.16
C VAL A 14 -17.70 11.58 6.31
N PRO A 15 -17.53 10.34 6.81
CA PRO A 15 -16.50 10.03 7.80
C PRO A 15 -15.11 10.29 7.23
N ARG A 16 -14.29 11.10 7.93
CA ARG A 16 -12.93 11.46 7.50
C ARG A 16 -11.93 11.30 8.63
N VAL A 17 -10.74 10.81 8.28
CA VAL A 17 -9.59 10.63 9.19
C VAL A 17 -8.86 11.95 9.39
N LYS A 18 -8.50 12.62 8.29
CA LYS A 18 -7.73 13.86 8.30
C LYS A 18 -8.63 15.10 8.19
N LYS A 19 -9.19 15.55 9.32
CA LYS A 19 -10.14 16.69 9.37
C LYS A 19 -9.47 18.06 9.28
N GLU A 20 -8.16 18.12 9.42
CA GLU A 20 -7.35 19.35 9.39
C GLU A 20 -7.11 19.87 7.97
N PHE A 21 -7.28 19.02 6.97
CA PHE A 21 -7.13 19.36 5.56
C PHE A 21 -8.48 19.62 4.91
N PHE A 22 -8.51 20.59 3.99
CA PHE A 22 -9.68 20.91 3.20
C PHE A 22 -10.00 19.72 2.29
N GLN A 23 -11.23 19.22 2.36
CA GLN A 23 -11.66 18.04 1.61
C GLN A 23 -12.05 18.46 0.18
N ASP A 24 -11.07 18.71 -0.68
CA ASP A 24 -11.28 19.12 -2.08
C ASP A 24 -11.95 18.03 -2.93
N ASP A 25 -11.89 16.76 -2.50
CA ASP A 25 -12.63 15.65 -3.09
C ASP A 25 -14.15 15.74 -2.84
N VAL A 26 -14.56 16.33 -1.70
CA VAL A 26 -15.98 16.55 -1.34
C VAL A 26 -16.47 17.92 -1.81
N PHE A 27 -15.60 18.92 -1.79
CA PHE A 27 -15.92 20.31 -2.09
C PHE A 27 -15.16 20.78 -3.35
N PRO A 28 -15.56 20.30 -4.55
CA PRO A 28 -15.00 20.81 -5.79
C PRO A 28 -15.43 22.26 -6.02
N ASP A 29 -14.85 22.89 -7.04
CA ASP A 29 -15.24 24.25 -7.44
C ASP A 29 -16.74 24.34 -7.73
N THR A 30 -17.44 25.09 -6.87
CA THR A 30 -18.90 25.23 -6.89
C THR A 30 -19.34 26.38 -7.77
N ALA A 31 -20.51 26.27 -8.39
CA ALA A 31 -21.09 27.36 -9.15
C ALA A 31 -21.46 28.53 -8.23
N GLU A 32 -21.12 29.75 -8.64
CA GLU A 32 -21.52 30.98 -7.96
C GLU A 32 -22.99 31.28 -8.26
N CYS A 33 -23.90 30.61 -7.56
CA CYS A 33 -25.34 30.64 -7.84
C CYS A 33 -25.99 32.02 -7.68
N TRP A 34 -25.38 32.92 -6.90
CA TRP A 34 -25.90 34.28 -6.71
C TRP A 34 -25.47 35.25 -7.82
N LYS A 35 -24.49 34.89 -8.66
CA LYS A 35 -24.14 35.71 -9.83
C LYS A 35 -24.79 35.15 -11.09
N PRO A 36 -25.44 36.01 -11.89
CA PRO A 36 -25.99 35.59 -13.16
C PRO A 36 -24.86 35.15 -14.09
N ALA A 37 -25.00 33.98 -14.72
CA ALA A 37 -24.06 33.50 -15.73
C ALA A 37 -24.12 34.33 -17.03
N LEU A 38 -25.26 34.99 -17.27
CA LEU A 38 -25.55 35.70 -18.50
C LEU A 38 -26.62 36.78 -18.22
N THR A 39 -26.63 37.84 -19.03
CA THR A 39 -27.72 38.82 -19.03
C THR A 39 -28.97 38.27 -19.74
N ALA A 40 -30.14 38.78 -19.39
CA ALA A 40 -31.41 38.35 -19.99
C ALA A 40 -31.45 38.57 -21.51
N SER A 41 -30.91 39.71 -21.99
CA SER A 41 -30.87 40.03 -23.42
C SER A 41 -30.00 39.05 -24.22
N ALA A 42 -28.86 38.64 -23.67
CA ALA A 42 -27.98 37.67 -24.31
C ALA A 42 -28.61 36.26 -24.32
N TRP A 43 -29.43 35.92 -23.31
CA TRP A 43 -30.11 34.62 -23.29
C TRP A 43 -31.20 34.59 -24.36
N LEU A 44 -31.98 35.66 -24.47
CA LEU A 44 -33.01 35.83 -25.49
C LEU A 44 -32.43 35.88 -26.91
N SER A 45 -31.18 36.32 -27.08
CA SER A 45 -30.48 36.26 -28.38
C SER A 45 -29.92 34.86 -28.72
N GLY A 46 -30.20 33.85 -27.89
CA GLY A 46 -29.78 32.46 -28.09
C GLY A 46 -28.42 32.11 -27.49
N SER A 47 -27.81 32.98 -26.68
CA SER A 47 -26.53 32.69 -26.02
C SER A 47 -26.73 31.86 -24.75
N ASN A 48 -25.79 30.96 -24.47
CA ASN A 48 -25.78 30.16 -23.24
C ASN A 48 -24.59 30.57 -22.36
N GLY A 49 -24.87 30.99 -21.14
CA GLY A 49 -23.85 31.30 -20.14
C GLY A 49 -23.51 30.09 -19.27
N LYS A 50 -22.23 29.93 -18.94
CA LYS A 50 -21.79 29.00 -17.89
C LYS A 50 -21.60 29.80 -16.61
N HIS A 51 -22.08 29.28 -15.49
CA HIS A 51 -21.81 29.92 -14.20
C HIS A 51 -20.32 29.95 -13.92
N ASN A 52 -19.85 31.07 -13.37
CA ASN A 52 -18.52 31.15 -12.80
C ASN A 52 -18.43 30.16 -11.64
N LYS A 53 -17.26 29.54 -11.50
CA LYS A 53 -16.99 28.63 -10.41
C LYS A 53 -16.10 29.32 -9.38
N ILE A 54 -16.36 29.03 -8.11
CA ILE A 54 -15.58 29.51 -6.98
C ILE A 54 -15.16 28.32 -6.11
N SER A 55 -13.93 28.41 -5.59
CA SER A 55 -13.44 27.44 -4.62
C SER A 55 -13.99 27.78 -3.24
N LEU A 56 -14.46 26.77 -2.51
CA LEU A 56 -14.90 26.90 -1.11
C LEU A 56 -13.75 26.72 -0.12
N LYS A 57 -12.50 26.64 -0.60
CA LYS A 57 -11.30 26.47 0.22
C LYS A 57 -11.07 27.70 1.11
N PRO A 58 -11.01 27.52 2.45
CA PRO A 58 -10.57 28.58 3.36
C PRO A 58 -9.12 28.97 3.09
N LYS A 59 -8.77 30.26 3.26
CA LYS A 59 -7.41 30.78 2.97
C LYS A 59 -6.32 30.08 3.79
N ASP A 60 -6.64 29.68 5.01
CA ASP A 60 -5.68 29.13 5.97
C ASP A 60 -5.60 27.58 5.94
N MET A 61 -6.29 26.92 5.01
CA MET A 61 -6.44 25.45 4.98
C MET A 61 -5.79 24.85 3.74
N THR A 62 -5.00 23.79 3.90
CA THR A 62 -4.39 23.04 2.78
C THR A 62 -5.32 21.94 2.29
N PRO A 63 -5.43 21.68 0.97
CA PRO A 63 -6.30 20.65 0.43
C PRO A 63 -5.75 19.26 0.71
N VAL A 64 -6.63 18.27 0.86
CA VAL A 64 -6.24 16.90 1.22
C VAL A 64 -5.46 16.23 0.10
N SER A 65 -5.70 16.63 -1.15
CA SER A 65 -4.90 16.21 -2.31
C SER A 65 -3.42 16.61 -2.22
N GLU A 66 -3.09 17.71 -1.55
CA GLU A 66 -1.71 18.19 -1.35
C GLU A 66 -1.10 17.67 -0.03
N ALA A 67 -1.91 17.03 0.82
CA ALA A 67 -1.46 16.54 2.11
C ALA A 67 -0.41 15.43 1.94
N PRO A 68 0.65 15.40 2.78
CA PRO A 68 1.59 14.30 2.78
C PRO A 68 0.87 12.97 2.96
N LYS A 69 1.09 12.05 2.03
CA LYS A 69 0.60 10.67 2.15
C LYS A 69 1.34 10.06 3.35
N GLU A 70 0.59 9.71 4.40
CA GLU A 70 1.17 8.98 5.51
C GLU A 70 1.70 7.66 4.98
N ALA A 71 2.98 7.38 5.23
CA ALA A 71 3.57 6.11 4.89
C ALA A 71 2.75 5.01 5.58
N PRO A 72 2.44 3.90 4.90
CA PRO A 72 1.66 2.83 5.50
C PRO A 72 2.38 2.32 6.75
N VAL A 73 1.83 2.63 7.93
CA VAL A 73 2.32 2.10 9.19
C VAL A 73 2.01 0.61 9.18
N ARG A 74 3.04 -0.22 9.03
CA ARG A 74 2.90 -1.68 9.15
C ARG A 74 2.38 -1.99 10.56
N LYS A 75 1.12 -2.45 10.64
CA LYS A 75 0.47 -2.83 11.91
C LYS A 75 1.11 -4.04 12.58
N TYR A 76 1.94 -4.78 11.86
CA TYR A 76 2.61 -5.97 12.34
C TYR A 76 4.10 -5.84 12.04
N MET A 77 4.91 -6.14 13.06
CA MET A 77 6.34 -6.36 12.88
C MET A 77 6.55 -7.53 11.93
N PRO A 78 7.59 -7.50 11.07
CA PRO A 78 7.94 -8.64 10.22
C PRO A 78 8.05 -9.93 11.03
N SER A 79 7.79 -11.08 10.41
CA SER A 79 7.91 -12.38 11.07
C SER A 79 9.29 -12.63 11.67
N SER A 80 10.35 -12.01 11.12
CA SER A 80 11.72 -12.01 11.68
C SER A 80 11.85 -11.34 13.04
N PHE A 81 10.87 -10.53 13.47
CA PHE A 81 10.84 -9.99 14.83
C PHE A 81 10.38 -11.02 15.86
N TYR A 82 9.54 -11.97 15.46
CA TYR A 82 8.97 -12.99 16.35
C TYR A 82 9.64 -14.35 16.24
N LEU A 83 10.21 -14.65 15.07
CA LEU A 83 11.04 -15.81 14.84
C LEU A 83 12.48 -15.35 14.94
N GLU A 84 13.18 -15.78 16.00
CA GLU A 84 14.64 -15.75 15.99
C GLU A 84 15.09 -16.56 14.77
N GLU A 85 15.59 -15.87 13.74
CA GLU A 85 16.18 -16.54 12.59
C GLU A 85 17.40 -17.30 13.12
N LYS A 86 17.26 -18.63 13.22
CA LYS A 86 18.39 -19.52 13.45
C LYS A 86 19.49 -19.15 12.46
N THR A 87 20.72 -19.05 12.95
CA THR A 87 21.85 -18.72 12.08
C THR A 87 21.99 -19.79 11.00
N ASP A 88 22.61 -19.44 9.87
CA ASP A 88 22.77 -20.40 8.77
C ASP A 88 23.59 -21.63 9.20
N GLU A 89 24.47 -21.47 10.20
CA GLU A 89 25.18 -22.57 10.87
C GLU A 89 24.22 -23.50 11.62
N GLN A 90 23.29 -22.96 12.40
CA GLN A 90 22.30 -23.77 13.12
C GLN A 90 21.37 -24.53 12.17
N LYS A 91 20.96 -23.91 11.06
CA LYS A 91 20.16 -24.59 10.03
C LYS A 91 20.96 -25.70 9.35
N LYS A 92 22.26 -25.47 9.12
CA LYS A 92 23.16 -26.47 8.54
C LYS A 92 23.33 -27.66 9.48
N ASP A 93 23.55 -27.43 10.77
CA ASP A 93 23.68 -28.51 11.76
C ASP A 93 22.39 -29.31 11.90
N GLU A 94 21.22 -28.65 11.89
CA GLU A 94 19.92 -29.32 11.92
C GLU A 94 19.69 -30.16 10.65
N LEU A 95 20.09 -29.66 9.48
CA LEU A 95 20.00 -30.40 8.22
C LEU A 95 20.95 -31.61 8.20
N LEU A 96 22.20 -31.44 8.65
CA LEU A 96 23.18 -32.52 8.75
C LEU A 96 22.70 -33.60 9.73
N SER A 97 22.21 -33.19 10.89
CA SER A 97 21.62 -34.09 11.89
C SER A 97 20.42 -34.85 11.33
N ALA A 98 19.53 -34.19 10.58
CA ALA A 98 18.39 -34.84 9.94
C ALA A 98 18.80 -35.82 8.83
N MET A 99 19.85 -35.52 8.06
CA MET A 99 20.40 -36.42 7.05
C MET A 99 21.02 -37.66 7.71
N VAL A 100 21.82 -37.48 8.77
CA VAL A 100 22.43 -38.58 9.54
C VAL A 100 21.34 -39.45 10.18
N ALA A 101 20.33 -38.85 10.80
CA ALA A 101 19.22 -39.58 11.40
C ALA A 101 18.39 -40.37 10.36
N LYS A 102 18.25 -39.83 9.14
CA LYS A 102 17.50 -40.48 8.05
C LYS A 102 18.28 -41.61 7.38
N LEU A 103 19.58 -41.43 7.16
CA LEU A 103 20.43 -42.40 6.45
C LEU A 103 21.00 -43.47 7.39
N GLY A 104 21.01 -43.20 8.70
CA GLY A 104 21.70 -44.03 9.69
C GLY A 104 23.22 -43.88 9.59
N ASN A 105 23.94 -44.25 10.65
CA ASN A 105 25.39 -44.37 10.62
C ASN A 105 25.75 -45.60 9.75
N MET A 106 25.85 -45.40 8.43
CA MET A 106 26.50 -46.36 7.54
C MET A 106 28.02 -46.23 7.74
N ASP A 107 28.55 -46.94 8.73
CA ASP A 107 29.99 -47.07 8.99
C ASP A 107 30.68 -48.07 8.03
N ASP A 108 29.97 -48.50 6.97
CA ASP A 108 30.53 -49.36 5.93
C ASP A 108 31.40 -48.50 5.00
N PRO A 109 32.67 -48.89 4.74
CA PRO A 109 33.54 -48.15 3.84
C PRO A 109 32.88 -48.04 2.46
N LEU A 110 32.94 -46.85 1.87
CA LEU A 110 32.30 -46.63 0.58
C LEU A 110 32.92 -47.58 -0.46
N PRO A 111 32.12 -48.18 -1.36
CA PRO A 111 32.65 -49.06 -2.43
C PRO A 111 33.67 -48.39 -3.36
N GLN A 112 33.81 -47.06 -3.26
CA GLN A 112 34.75 -46.25 -4.02
C GLN A 112 36.14 -46.23 -3.35
N GLU A 113 36.21 -46.42 -2.03
CA GLU A 113 37.48 -46.51 -1.28
C GLU A 113 38.21 -47.83 -1.54
N SER A 114 37.49 -48.85 -2.03
CA SER A 114 38.06 -50.13 -2.45
C SER A 114 38.45 -50.17 -3.92
N PHE A 115 38.23 -49.09 -4.68
CA PHE A 115 38.65 -49.01 -6.08
C PHE A 115 39.95 -48.21 -6.16
N GLU A 116 41.04 -48.87 -6.56
CA GLU A 116 42.30 -48.21 -6.87
C GLU A 116 42.08 -47.37 -8.13
N GLY A 117 42.31 -46.05 -8.01
CA GLY A 117 42.14 -45.12 -9.13
C GLY A 117 43.09 -45.47 -10.28
N VAL A 118 42.75 -44.99 -11.47
CA VAL A 118 43.65 -45.07 -12.61
C VAL A 118 44.86 -44.17 -12.33
N ASP A 119 46.08 -44.69 -12.49
CA ASP A 119 47.32 -43.97 -12.22
C ASP A 119 47.35 -42.62 -12.98
N GLU A 120 47.97 -41.60 -12.38
CA GLU A 120 48.04 -40.23 -12.96
C GLU A 120 48.61 -40.25 -14.40
N ASP A 121 49.50 -41.19 -14.69
CA ASP A 121 50.14 -41.38 -16.00
C ASP A 121 49.14 -41.75 -17.12
N GLU A 122 47.98 -42.34 -16.82
CA GLU A 122 46.96 -42.71 -17.84
C GLU A 122 46.06 -41.52 -18.22
N TRP A 123 46.08 -40.44 -17.43
CA TRP A 123 45.32 -39.22 -17.70
C TRP A 123 46.07 -38.22 -18.58
N ASP A 124 47.39 -38.37 -18.73
CA ASP A 124 48.25 -37.47 -19.50
C ASP A 124 48.29 -37.78 -21.02
N ASP A 125 47.64 -38.87 -21.44
CA ASP A 125 47.65 -39.35 -22.84
C ASP A 125 46.49 -38.78 -23.71
N TYR A 126 45.89 -37.64 -23.33
CA TYR A 126 44.91 -36.90 -24.15
C TYR A 126 45.16 -35.38 -24.23
#